data_AF-A0AA97CV15-F1
#
_entry.id   AF-A0AA97CV15-F1
#
_cell.length_a   1.000
_cell.length_b   1.000
_cell.length_c   1.000
_cell.angle_alpha   90.00
_cell.angle_beta   90.00
_cell.angle_gamma   90.00
#
_symmetry.space_group_name_H-M   'P 1'
#
loop_
_entity.id
_entity.type
_entity.pdbx_description
1 polymer ?
#
loop_
_entity_poly.entity_id
_entity_poly.type
_entity_poly.pdbx_seq_one_letter_code
_entity_poly.pdbx_strand_id
1 'polypeptide(L)'
;MRKNLLAAGGAAAAVIVVLAVTLSGVLTPSTDGAAVPDEEMQALKGLVQASTSLADAPAVTYDGTITSTLQSGSLTLTVSDLTVTAAGDVHGTVRQEGSGSAEWLQIAGKTLAKGDKGFWQKRPAKNQPAGVFIADSSNDKWVSVEEATLGIDLRDALRPARLGGILRQQDTSLGGTEVKGTAAARGDQTPDRRVTDGVDPTGVAEVEVEDADGGVEGARRYQSTSMTVGVNDDGVATALRGPLGKGYGGDTVKVEADLKVAPLDDAGMREFYSSARTSVAGAKIGSREIVVPDPGGGLDCGGIRCVITYDLSNTTPGLERGAVAIALHTSLKSNGRDIGSCDGNGTMPVNGRSRVTCSVPFTQNADVNAASRMTLTVDGELDPIALDAAVAAGINVGDSSKGWTMTAPKATEEARRFNRQIALVPSGYVYKVGDFAFDGREKDGTLLLTHGPGYDAHVAPSGGLDPAWAGTEQLLSQARDARNAVGDRPIRMVFAEARAADAVRGLLIANKIANVEVVALPLYA
;
A
#
# COMPACT_ATOMS: atom_id res chain seq x y z
N MET A 1 25.95 -71.16 -24.66
CA MET A 1 26.26 -70.36 -23.46
C MET A 1 27.76 -69.97 -23.33
N ARG A 2 28.51 -69.74 -24.42
CA ARG A 2 29.95 -69.32 -24.34
C ARG A 2 30.25 -67.92 -24.89
N LYS A 3 29.27 -67.20 -25.45
CA LYS A 3 29.43 -65.83 -25.96
C LYS A 3 29.07 -64.73 -24.95
N ASN A 4 28.27 -65.04 -23.91
CA ASN A 4 27.86 -64.05 -22.91
C ASN A 4 28.85 -63.87 -21.75
N LEU A 5 29.86 -64.73 -21.64
CA LEU A 5 30.89 -64.65 -20.60
C LEU A 5 32.09 -63.76 -20.99
N LEU A 6 32.32 -63.53 -22.29
CA LEU A 6 33.38 -62.63 -22.77
C LEU A 6 32.97 -61.15 -22.76
N ALA A 7 31.68 -60.85 -22.95
CA ALA A 7 31.17 -59.48 -22.89
C ALA A 7 31.13 -58.92 -21.45
N ALA A 8 30.83 -59.78 -20.46
CA ALA A 8 30.80 -59.39 -19.05
C ALA A 8 32.22 -59.11 -18.47
N GLY A 9 33.24 -59.85 -18.93
CA GLY A 9 34.63 -59.62 -18.51
C GLY A 9 35.23 -58.32 -19.06
N GLY A 10 34.87 -57.94 -20.29
CA GLY A 10 35.33 -56.69 -20.91
C GLY A 10 34.73 -55.43 -20.27
N ALA A 11 33.45 -55.47 -19.90
CA ALA A 11 32.77 -54.36 -19.23
C ALA A 11 33.29 -54.14 -17.80
N ALA A 12 33.54 -55.22 -17.05
CA ALA A 12 34.11 -55.12 -15.70
C ALA A 12 35.55 -54.58 -15.71
N ALA A 13 36.38 -55.00 -16.68
CA ALA A 13 37.73 -54.47 -16.85
C ALA A 13 37.74 -52.99 -17.25
N ALA A 14 36.82 -52.56 -18.12
CA ALA A 14 36.70 -51.16 -18.51
C ALA A 14 36.24 -50.26 -17.33
N VAL A 15 35.29 -50.72 -16.51
CA VAL A 15 34.84 -50.00 -15.32
C VAL A 15 35.94 -49.89 -14.27
N ILE A 16 36.74 -50.96 -14.07
CA ILE A 16 37.89 -50.93 -13.15
C ILE A 16 38.99 -49.99 -13.65
N VAL A 17 39.26 -49.94 -14.96
CA VAL A 17 40.24 -49.00 -15.53
C VAL A 17 39.75 -47.56 -15.42
N VAL A 18 38.46 -47.28 -15.68
CA VAL A 18 37.90 -45.94 -15.50
C VAL A 18 37.93 -45.52 -14.03
N LEU A 19 37.55 -46.41 -13.10
CA LEU A 19 37.63 -46.14 -11.66
C LEU A 19 39.09 -45.93 -11.20
N ALA A 20 40.03 -46.73 -11.68
CA ALA A 20 41.45 -46.59 -11.35
C ALA A 20 42.05 -45.30 -11.92
N VAL A 21 41.62 -44.85 -13.10
CA VAL A 21 42.05 -43.57 -13.70
C VAL A 21 41.41 -42.37 -12.98
N THR A 22 40.17 -42.48 -12.48
CA THR A 22 39.53 -41.44 -11.65
C THR A 22 40.09 -41.38 -10.22
N LEU A 23 40.48 -42.51 -9.63
CA LEU A 23 41.03 -42.57 -8.26
C LEU A 23 42.54 -42.28 -8.19
N SER A 24 43.27 -42.39 -9.31
CA SER A 24 44.72 -42.10 -9.38
C SER A 24 45.04 -40.62 -9.64
N GLY A 25 44.04 -39.75 -9.74
CA GLY A 25 44.23 -38.31 -9.93
C GLY A 25 44.78 -37.89 -11.30
N VAL A 26 44.83 -38.81 -12.27
CA VAL A 26 45.30 -38.52 -13.64
C VAL A 26 44.24 -37.80 -14.48
N LEU A 27 42.97 -37.93 -14.12
CA LEU A 27 41.88 -37.06 -14.56
C LEU A 27 41.45 -36.18 -13.38
N THR A 28 42.23 -35.14 -13.06
CA THR A 28 41.67 -34.00 -12.34
C THR A 28 40.48 -33.49 -13.17
N PRO A 29 39.25 -33.41 -12.63
CA PRO A 29 38.18 -32.71 -13.33
C PRO A 29 38.72 -31.33 -13.68
N SER A 30 38.62 -30.98 -14.96
CA SER A 30 39.01 -29.67 -15.46
C SER A 30 38.33 -28.61 -14.62
N THR A 31 39.10 -27.92 -13.76
CA THR A 31 38.69 -26.68 -13.11
C THR A 31 38.84 -25.48 -14.05
N ASP A 32 39.23 -25.71 -15.31
CA ASP A 32 39.20 -24.71 -16.38
C ASP A 32 37.75 -24.54 -16.86
N GLY A 33 36.96 -23.94 -15.99
CA GLY A 33 35.61 -23.48 -16.20
C GLY A 33 35.28 -22.59 -15.01
N ALA A 34 34.88 -21.34 -15.26
CA ALA A 34 34.41 -20.47 -14.18
C ALA A 34 33.30 -21.22 -13.43
N ALA A 35 33.37 -21.24 -12.09
CA ALA A 35 32.31 -21.83 -11.27
C ALA A 35 30.97 -21.23 -11.69
N VAL A 36 30.12 -22.05 -12.31
CA VAL A 36 28.78 -21.65 -12.70
C VAL A 36 27.92 -21.76 -11.44
N PRO A 37 27.16 -20.72 -11.07
CA PRO A 37 26.21 -20.82 -9.96
C PRO A 37 25.26 -22.00 -10.20
N ASP A 38 24.85 -22.69 -9.14
CA ASP A 38 23.84 -23.74 -9.24
C ASP A 38 22.49 -23.19 -9.72
N GLU A 39 21.56 -24.10 -10.01
CA GLU A 39 20.24 -23.76 -10.56
C GLU A 39 19.45 -22.83 -9.61
N GLU A 40 19.57 -23.03 -8.30
CA GLU A 40 18.90 -22.24 -7.27
C GLU A 40 19.43 -20.79 -7.27
N MET A 41 20.74 -20.61 -7.38
CA MET A 41 21.37 -19.29 -7.48
C MET A 41 21.07 -18.58 -8.80
N GLN A 42 20.94 -19.32 -9.90
CA GLN A 42 20.51 -18.76 -11.19
C GLN A 42 19.04 -18.32 -11.15
N ALA A 43 18.15 -19.15 -10.58
CA ALA A 43 16.76 -18.82 -10.37
C ALA A 43 16.61 -17.61 -9.44
N LEU A 44 17.39 -17.57 -8.35
CA LEU A 44 17.43 -16.41 -7.45
C LEU A 44 17.86 -15.16 -8.21
N LYS A 45 18.91 -15.21 -9.03
CA LYS A 45 19.36 -14.04 -9.80
C LYS A 45 18.24 -13.50 -10.70
N GLY A 46 17.51 -14.37 -11.39
CA GLY A 46 16.37 -13.98 -12.22
C GLY A 46 15.23 -13.38 -11.41
N LEU A 47 14.86 -14.02 -10.30
CA LEU A 47 13.83 -13.51 -9.39
C LEU A 47 14.21 -12.15 -8.77
N VAL A 48 15.49 -11.93 -8.48
CA VAL A 48 16.01 -10.66 -7.95
C VAL A 48 15.91 -9.57 -8.98
N GLN A 49 16.27 -9.85 -10.24
CA GLN A 49 16.12 -8.91 -11.33
C GLN A 49 14.64 -8.51 -11.54
N ALA A 50 13.72 -9.47 -11.46
CA ALA A 50 12.28 -9.21 -11.50
C ALA A 50 11.81 -8.36 -10.30
N SER A 51 12.30 -8.69 -9.10
CA SER A 51 11.99 -7.98 -7.86
C SER A 51 12.45 -6.53 -7.89
N THR A 52 13.70 -6.27 -8.28
CA THR A 52 14.26 -4.91 -8.32
C THR A 52 13.70 -4.11 -9.48
N SER A 53 13.49 -4.70 -10.66
CA SER A 53 12.86 -3.98 -11.78
C SER A 53 11.44 -3.54 -11.46
N LEU A 54 10.65 -4.39 -10.80
CA LEU A 54 9.33 -4.03 -10.31
C LEU A 54 9.40 -2.97 -9.21
N ALA A 55 10.34 -3.12 -8.27
CA ALA A 55 10.49 -2.16 -7.17
C ALA A 55 10.93 -0.76 -7.62
N ASP A 56 11.77 -0.71 -8.65
CA ASP A 56 12.31 0.51 -9.26
C ASP A 56 11.33 1.19 -10.23
N ALA A 57 10.22 0.53 -10.59
CA ALA A 57 9.26 1.08 -11.54
C ALA A 57 8.58 2.35 -10.97
N PRO A 58 8.54 3.47 -11.71
CA PRO A 58 7.85 4.69 -11.28
C PRO A 58 6.33 4.52 -11.20
N ALA A 59 5.76 3.61 -11.98
CA ALA A 59 4.38 3.15 -11.89
C ALA A 59 4.24 1.74 -12.49
N VAL A 60 3.16 1.04 -12.16
CA VAL A 60 2.87 -0.31 -12.66
C VAL A 60 1.37 -0.44 -12.91
N THR A 61 1.01 -1.03 -14.04
CA THR A 61 -0.39 -1.40 -14.35
C THR A 61 -0.65 -2.86 -13.98
N TYR A 62 -1.83 -3.13 -13.42
CA TYR A 62 -2.26 -4.44 -12.96
C TYR A 62 -3.61 -4.83 -13.53
N ASP A 63 -3.72 -6.10 -13.91
CA ASP A 63 -4.97 -6.76 -14.30
C ASP A 63 -5.07 -8.12 -13.62
N GLY A 64 -6.20 -8.43 -13.00
CA GLY A 64 -6.41 -9.74 -12.40
C GLY A 64 -7.25 -9.69 -11.13
N THR A 65 -6.93 -10.54 -10.16
CA THR A 65 -7.71 -10.67 -8.93
C THR A 65 -6.86 -10.57 -7.67
N ILE A 66 -7.49 -10.06 -6.63
CA ILE A 66 -6.97 -10.03 -5.26
C ILE A 66 -8.03 -10.67 -4.37
N THR A 67 -7.64 -11.69 -3.63
CA THR A 67 -8.52 -12.47 -2.77
C THR A 67 -8.09 -12.32 -1.33
N SER A 68 -8.95 -11.71 -0.53
CA SER A 68 -8.77 -11.55 0.92
C SER A 68 -9.62 -12.59 1.65
N THR A 69 -8.98 -13.55 2.31
CA THR A 69 -9.65 -14.56 3.13
C THR A 69 -9.74 -14.07 4.58
N LEU A 70 -10.97 -13.78 5.02
CA LEU A 70 -11.33 -13.37 6.38
C LEU A 70 -11.95 -14.55 7.14
N GLN A 71 -12.06 -14.45 8.47
CA GLN A 71 -12.77 -15.45 9.27
C GLN A 71 -14.25 -15.61 8.87
N SER A 72 -14.86 -14.52 8.37
CA SER A 72 -16.27 -14.46 7.97
C SER A 72 -16.53 -14.89 6.53
N GLY A 73 -15.48 -15.17 5.73
CA GLY A 73 -15.59 -15.53 4.32
C GLY A 73 -14.46 -14.96 3.47
N SER A 74 -14.51 -15.20 2.17
CA SER A 74 -13.55 -14.64 1.21
C SER A 74 -14.14 -13.43 0.48
N LEU A 75 -13.27 -12.47 0.19
CA LEU A 75 -13.55 -11.28 -0.58
C LEU A 75 -12.66 -11.26 -1.82
N THR A 76 -13.26 -11.41 -3.00
CA THR A 76 -12.54 -11.30 -4.28
C THR A 76 -12.76 -9.93 -4.90
N LEU A 77 -11.66 -9.26 -5.23
CA LEU A 77 -11.62 -8.00 -5.95
C LEU A 77 -10.94 -8.24 -7.32
N THR A 78 -11.66 -8.00 -8.40
CA THR A 78 -11.07 -7.90 -9.74
C THR A 78 -10.59 -6.48 -9.97
N VAL A 79 -9.37 -6.34 -10.47
CA VAL A 79 -8.77 -5.07 -10.89
C VAL A 79 -8.49 -5.12 -12.38
N SER A 80 -8.72 -4.01 -13.08
CA SER A 80 -8.50 -3.92 -14.53
C SER A 80 -7.96 -2.54 -14.90
N ASP A 81 -6.93 -2.51 -15.74
CA ASP A 81 -6.16 -1.32 -16.10
C ASP A 81 -5.78 -0.49 -14.86
N LEU A 82 -5.48 -1.17 -13.74
CA LEU A 82 -5.22 -0.52 -12.46
C LEU A 82 -3.76 -0.09 -12.38
N THR A 83 -3.49 1.20 -12.57
CA THR A 83 -2.16 1.76 -12.41
C THR A 83 -1.93 2.19 -10.97
N VAL A 84 -0.78 1.82 -10.41
CA VAL A 84 -0.30 2.26 -9.08
C VAL A 84 1.08 2.88 -9.23
N THR A 85 1.27 4.10 -8.75
CA THR A 85 2.56 4.81 -8.82
C THR A 85 3.48 4.43 -7.67
N ALA A 86 4.76 4.77 -7.79
CA ALA A 86 5.74 4.61 -6.71
C ALA A 86 5.40 5.45 -5.46
N ALA A 87 4.61 6.52 -5.61
CA ALA A 87 4.04 7.32 -4.52
C ALA A 87 2.79 6.67 -3.89
N GLY A 88 2.25 5.61 -4.51
CA GLY A 88 1.03 4.94 -4.06
C GLY A 88 -0.25 5.65 -4.48
N ASP A 89 -0.22 6.48 -5.53
CA ASP A 89 -1.45 6.96 -6.17
C ASP A 89 -2.00 5.87 -7.10
N VAL A 90 -3.32 5.77 -7.23
CA VAL A 90 -4.00 4.67 -7.94
C VAL A 90 -5.06 5.21 -8.89
N HIS A 91 -5.18 4.64 -10.09
CA HIS A 91 -6.27 4.89 -11.03
C HIS A 91 -6.55 3.63 -11.84
N GLY A 92 -7.81 3.25 -11.99
CA GLY A 92 -8.23 2.15 -12.84
C GLY A 92 -9.63 1.66 -12.51
N THR A 93 -9.97 0.43 -12.89
CA THR A 93 -11.29 -0.15 -12.62
C THR A 93 -11.21 -1.23 -11.55
N VAL A 94 -12.18 -1.23 -10.64
CA VAL A 94 -12.34 -2.26 -9.61
C VAL A 94 -13.73 -2.87 -9.66
N ARG A 95 -13.81 -4.17 -9.38
CA ARG A 95 -15.07 -4.90 -9.27
C ARG A 95 -14.98 -5.92 -8.15
N GLN A 96 -15.84 -5.76 -7.14
CA GLN A 96 -15.99 -6.77 -6.10
C GLN A 96 -16.95 -7.87 -6.56
N GLU A 97 -16.65 -9.12 -6.26
CA GLU A 97 -17.53 -10.25 -6.56
C GLU A 97 -18.94 -10.05 -5.97
N GLY A 98 -19.97 -10.30 -6.78
CA GLY A 98 -21.36 -10.05 -6.39
C GLY A 98 -21.76 -8.56 -6.24
N SER A 99 -20.89 -7.64 -6.64
CA SER A 99 -21.15 -6.19 -6.72
C SER A 99 -21.03 -5.69 -8.16
N GLY A 100 -21.24 -4.40 -8.35
CA GLY A 100 -20.95 -3.72 -9.62
C GLY A 100 -19.49 -3.29 -9.74
N SER A 101 -19.21 -2.57 -10.81
CA SER A 101 -17.91 -1.99 -11.13
C SER A 101 -17.82 -0.52 -10.72
N ALA A 102 -16.61 -0.06 -10.45
CA ALA A 102 -16.31 1.35 -10.27
C ALA A 102 -14.97 1.71 -10.89
N GLU A 103 -14.92 2.89 -11.51
CA GLU A 103 -13.67 3.59 -11.72
C GLU A 103 -13.17 4.06 -10.34
N TRP A 104 -11.92 3.78 -10.03
CA TRP A 104 -11.29 3.99 -8.74
C TRP A 104 -10.13 4.96 -8.90
N LEU A 105 -10.07 5.98 -8.07
CA LEU A 105 -9.00 6.97 -8.09
C LEU A 105 -8.57 7.32 -6.67
N GLN A 106 -7.27 7.20 -6.42
CA GLN A 106 -6.62 7.53 -5.17
C GLN A 106 -5.50 8.52 -5.46
N ILE A 107 -5.73 9.79 -5.16
CA ILE A 107 -4.78 10.88 -5.43
C ILE A 107 -4.92 11.98 -4.39
N ALA A 108 -3.84 12.69 -4.07
CA ALA A 108 -3.84 13.82 -3.11
C ALA A 108 -4.46 13.44 -1.74
N GLY A 109 -4.19 12.22 -1.27
CA GLY A 109 -4.75 11.68 -0.03
C GLY A 109 -6.27 11.49 -0.02
N LYS A 110 -6.94 11.60 -1.18
CA LYS A 110 -8.38 11.34 -1.33
C LYS A 110 -8.62 10.02 -2.05
N THR A 111 -9.70 9.36 -1.70
CA THR A 111 -10.17 8.12 -2.34
C THR A 111 -11.53 8.38 -2.95
N LEU A 112 -11.61 8.23 -4.27
CA LEU A 112 -12.76 8.57 -5.08
C LEU A 112 -13.19 7.33 -5.87
N ALA A 113 -14.51 7.14 -5.98
CA ALA A 113 -15.09 6.09 -6.79
C ALA A 113 -16.19 6.67 -7.69
N LYS A 114 -16.21 6.23 -8.94
CA LYS A 114 -17.31 6.45 -9.88
C LYS A 114 -17.90 5.09 -10.23
N GLY A 115 -18.86 4.67 -9.43
CA GLY A 115 -19.47 3.34 -9.48
C GLY A 115 -20.76 3.28 -10.27
N ASP A 116 -21.03 2.11 -10.84
CA ASP A 116 -22.35 1.79 -11.39
C ASP A 116 -23.40 1.56 -10.27
N LYS A 117 -24.66 1.37 -10.67
CA LYS A 117 -25.76 1.12 -9.73
C LYS A 117 -25.51 -0.11 -8.84
N GLY A 118 -24.94 -1.19 -9.38
CA GLY A 118 -24.64 -2.41 -8.63
C GLY A 118 -23.55 -2.22 -7.59
N PHE A 119 -22.56 -1.37 -7.88
CA PHE A 119 -21.50 -1.00 -6.95
C PHE A 119 -22.08 -0.27 -5.74
N TRP A 120 -22.96 0.69 -6.00
CA TRP A 120 -23.58 1.52 -4.97
C TRP A 120 -24.67 0.82 -4.17
N GLN A 121 -25.38 -0.15 -4.74
CA GLN A 121 -26.41 -0.92 -4.02
C GLN A 121 -25.86 -1.69 -2.82
N LYS A 122 -24.60 -2.12 -2.88
CA LYS A 122 -23.92 -2.81 -1.77
C LYS A 122 -23.30 -1.85 -0.75
N ARG A 123 -23.37 -0.54 -1.02
CA ARG A 123 -22.71 0.54 -0.26
C ARG A 123 -23.72 1.67 0.00
N PRO A 124 -24.74 1.42 0.83
CA PRO A 124 -25.72 2.45 1.17
C PRO A 124 -25.03 3.64 1.84
N ALA A 125 -25.57 4.84 1.62
CA ALA A 125 -25.09 6.03 2.32
C ALA A 125 -25.25 5.88 3.85
N LYS A 126 -24.46 6.65 4.61
CA LYS A 126 -24.58 6.68 6.07
C LYS A 126 -26.02 7.02 6.49
N ASN A 127 -26.48 6.37 7.56
CA ASN A 127 -27.79 6.60 8.14
C ASN A 127 -27.97 8.08 8.49
N GLN A 128 -29.12 8.63 8.14
CA GLN A 128 -29.46 10.03 8.39
C GLN A 128 -30.60 10.13 9.41
N PRO A 129 -30.77 11.30 10.06
CA PRO A 129 -31.95 11.60 10.83
C PRO A 129 -33.25 11.35 10.06
N ALA A 130 -34.33 11.12 10.80
CA ALA A 130 -35.65 10.91 10.20
C ALA A 130 -36.03 12.07 9.28
N GLY A 131 -36.45 11.75 8.06
CA GLY A 131 -36.83 12.74 7.05
C GLY A 131 -35.67 13.33 6.25
N VAL A 132 -34.41 13.00 6.54
CA VAL A 132 -33.25 13.43 5.75
C VAL A 132 -32.79 12.29 4.83
N PHE A 133 -32.55 12.59 3.56
CA PHE A 133 -32.19 11.64 2.52
C PHE A 133 -31.02 12.18 1.69
N ILE A 134 -30.11 11.31 1.27
CA ILE A 134 -29.05 11.64 0.31
C ILE A 134 -29.54 11.26 -1.08
N ALA A 135 -29.38 12.14 -2.06
CA ALA A 135 -29.77 11.87 -3.44
C ALA A 135 -28.91 10.75 -4.06
N ASP A 136 -29.57 9.80 -4.75
CA ASP A 136 -28.94 8.64 -5.42
C ASP A 136 -28.15 8.98 -6.69
N SER A 137 -27.83 10.26 -6.94
CA SER A 137 -27.19 10.77 -8.17
C SER A 137 -25.73 10.34 -8.41
N SER A 138 -25.26 9.26 -7.78
CA SER A 138 -23.86 8.83 -7.80
C SER A 138 -23.42 8.03 -9.03
N ASN A 139 -24.33 7.66 -9.94
CA ASN A 139 -24.02 6.68 -10.99
C ASN A 139 -23.10 7.18 -12.11
N ASP A 140 -22.84 8.49 -12.22
CA ASP A 140 -21.99 9.06 -13.27
C ASP A 140 -21.03 10.14 -12.75
N LYS A 141 -20.84 10.20 -11.44
CA LYS A 141 -20.08 11.25 -10.76
C LYS A 141 -19.05 10.63 -9.82
N TRP A 142 -17.89 11.27 -9.69
CA TRP A 142 -16.95 10.93 -8.64
C TRP A 142 -17.59 11.12 -7.27
N VAL A 143 -17.44 10.13 -6.40
CA VAL A 143 -17.91 10.17 -5.02
C VAL A 143 -16.74 9.90 -4.10
N SER A 144 -16.57 10.75 -3.08
CA SER A 144 -15.62 10.51 -2.01
C SER A 144 -16.08 9.34 -1.16
N VAL A 145 -15.19 8.38 -0.94
CA VAL A 145 -15.43 7.16 -0.15
C VAL A 145 -14.30 6.96 0.85
N GLU A 146 -14.55 6.16 1.88
CA GLU A 146 -13.51 5.78 2.85
C GLU A 146 -12.48 4.84 2.19
N GLU A 147 -11.22 4.90 2.62
CA GLU A 147 -10.15 4.02 2.09
C GLU A 147 -10.45 2.53 2.31
N ALA A 148 -11.12 2.20 3.42
CA ALA A 148 -11.52 0.84 3.75
C ALA A 148 -12.66 0.27 2.87
N THR A 149 -13.20 1.04 1.91
CA THR A 149 -14.37 0.65 1.10
C THR A 149 -14.19 -0.64 0.30
N LEU A 150 -12.95 -0.97 -0.08
CA LEU A 150 -12.62 -2.22 -0.79
C LEU A 150 -12.17 -3.34 0.16
N GLY A 151 -12.06 -3.08 1.47
CA GLY A 151 -11.50 -4.03 2.44
C GLY A 151 -9.98 -4.24 2.33
N ILE A 152 -9.33 -3.56 1.38
CA ILE A 152 -7.89 -3.54 1.17
C ILE A 152 -7.47 -2.15 0.69
N ASP A 153 -6.36 -1.63 1.21
CA ASP A 153 -5.73 -0.44 0.64
C ASP A 153 -4.84 -0.84 -0.55
N LEU A 154 -5.30 -0.51 -1.76
CA LEU A 154 -4.56 -0.77 -3.00
C LEU A 154 -3.26 0.03 -3.07
N ARG A 155 -3.21 1.23 -2.46
CA ARG A 155 -1.99 2.06 -2.42
C ARG A 155 -0.86 1.33 -1.71
N ASP A 156 -1.20 0.65 -0.63
CA ASP A 156 -0.25 -0.11 0.17
C ASP A 156 0.04 -1.49 -0.40
N ALA A 157 -0.98 -2.21 -0.87
CA ALA A 157 -0.85 -3.59 -1.33
C ALA A 157 -0.08 -3.73 -2.65
N LEU A 158 -0.27 -2.80 -3.58
CA LEU A 158 0.22 -2.92 -4.95
C LEU A 158 1.31 -1.89 -5.29
N ARG A 159 1.86 -1.19 -4.29
CA ARG A 159 2.95 -0.25 -4.51
C ARG A 159 4.15 -0.98 -5.15
N PRO A 160 4.74 -0.47 -6.25
CA PRO A 160 5.80 -1.17 -6.98
C PRO A 160 6.94 -1.66 -6.08
N ALA A 161 7.51 -0.76 -5.26
CA ALA A 161 8.57 -1.06 -4.29
C ALA A 161 8.24 -2.22 -3.34
N ARG A 162 7.01 -2.24 -2.83
CA ARG A 162 6.55 -3.29 -1.90
C ARG A 162 6.38 -4.61 -2.64
N LEU A 163 5.62 -4.58 -3.74
CA LEU A 163 5.30 -5.77 -4.51
C LEU A 163 6.56 -6.44 -5.05
N GLY A 164 7.51 -5.65 -5.56
CA GLY A 164 8.84 -6.12 -5.95
C GLY A 164 9.60 -6.76 -4.78
N GLY A 165 9.62 -6.12 -3.61
CA GLY A 165 10.30 -6.65 -2.43
C GLY A 165 9.75 -8.00 -1.94
N ILE A 166 8.45 -8.25 -2.05
CA ILE A 166 7.83 -9.49 -1.54
C ILE A 166 7.96 -10.69 -2.50
N LEU A 167 8.33 -10.50 -3.76
CA LEU A 167 8.40 -11.60 -4.74
C LEU A 167 9.32 -12.74 -4.27
N ARG A 168 10.41 -12.39 -3.57
CA ARG A 168 11.36 -13.37 -3.03
C ARG A 168 10.84 -14.13 -1.82
N GLN A 169 9.83 -13.63 -1.10
CA GLN A 169 9.34 -14.26 0.15
C GLN A 169 10.47 -14.59 1.17
N GLN A 170 11.56 -13.81 1.18
CA GLN A 170 12.76 -14.10 1.99
C GLN A 170 12.43 -14.21 3.48
N ASP A 171 11.62 -13.30 4.01
CA ASP A 171 11.29 -13.32 5.42
C ASP A 171 10.37 -14.51 5.77
N THR A 172 9.55 -14.96 4.83
CA THR A 172 8.74 -16.19 4.96
C THR A 172 9.65 -17.42 5.05
N SER A 173 10.71 -17.50 4.22
CA SER A 173 11.64 -18.63 4.25
C SER A 173 12.55 -18.63 5.49
N LEU A 174 12.99 -17.45 5.95
CA LEU A 174 13.77 -17.33 7.18
C LEU A 174 12.96 -17.63 8.45
N GLY A 175 11.67 -17.26 8.45
CA GLY A 175 10.78 -17.45 9.59
C GLY A 175 11.35 -16.83 10.88
N GLY A 176 11.16 -17.53 12.01
CA GLY A 176 11.68 -17.09 13.32
C GLY A 176 13.18 -17.33 13.54
N THR A 177 13.93 -17.73 12.50
CA THR A 177 15.32 -18.16 12.65
C THR A 177 16.26 -16.96 12.78
N GLU A 178 17.17 -16.98 13.76
CA GLU A 178 18.26 -16.01 13.80
C GLU A 178 19.29 -16.36 12.71
N VAL A 179 19.58 -15.39 11.84
CA VAL A 179 20.57 -15.55 10.77
C VAL A 179 21.97 -15.41 11.37
N LYS A 180 22.78 -16.46 11.24
CA LYS A 180 24.17 -16.50 11.71
C LYS A 180 25.11 -16.45 10.52
N GLY A 181 26.24 -15.74 10.65
CA GLY A 181 27.21 -15.58 9.57
C GLY A 181 28.03 -14.30 9.71
N THR A 182 28.49 -13.77 8.57
CA THR A 182 29.32 -12.56 8.55
C THR A 182 28.46 -11.31 8.61
N ALA A 183 28.68 -10.48 9.62
CA ALA A 183 27.99 -9.19 9.75
C ALA A 183 28.46 -8.21 8.67
N ALA A 184 27.52 -7.46 8.10
CA ALA A 184 27.83 -6.32 7.25
C ALA A 184 28.50 -5.23 8.09
N ALA A 185 29.56 -4.59 7.56
CA ALA A 185 30.39 -3.65 8.31
C ALA A 185 29.62 -2.47 8.94
N ARG A 186 28.53 -2.01 8.32
CA ARG A 186 27.69 -0.92 8.85
C ARG A 186 26.62 -1.50 9.78
N GLY A 187 26.62 -1.06 11.03
CA GLY A 187 25.62 -1.46 12.03
C GLY A 187 25.87 -2.83 12.68
N ASP A 188 27.05 -3.43 12.50
CA ASP A 188 27.41 -4.74 13.06
C ASP A 188 27.35 -4.80 14.60
N GLN A 189 27.47 -3.65 15.26
CA GLN A 189 27.39 -3.51 16.72
C GLN A 189 26.01 -3.03 17.21
N THR A 190 25.00 -3.07 16.35
CA THR A 190 23.61 -2.69 16.68
C THR A 190 22.68 -3.91 16.71
N PRO A 191 21.52 -3.81 17.41
CA PRO A 191 20.47 -4.83 17.32
C PRO A 191 19.99 -5.14 15.89
N ASP A 192 20.09 -4.18 14.95
CA ASP A 192 19.69 -4.33 13.55
C ASP A 192 20.82 -4.78 12.61
N ARG A 193 21.89 -5.38 13.16
CA ARG A 193 22.99 -5.90 12.34
C ARG A 193 22.46 -6.79 11.21
N ARG A 194 23.06 -6.65 10.03
CA ARG A 194 22.74 -7.44 8.84
C ARG A 194 23.77 -8.55 8.69
N VAL A 195 23.32 -9.76 8.37
CA VAL A 195 24.18 -10.95 8.38
C VAL A 195 24.00 -11.77 7.10
N THR A 196 25.10 -12.14 6.47
CA THR A 196 25.12 -13.10 5.35
C THR A 196 25.48 -14.48 5.91
N ASP A 197 24.60 -15.45 5.72
CA ASP A 197 24.80 -16.85 6.17
C ASP A 197 25.72 -17.66 5.25
N GLY A 198 25.90 -17.21 4.00
CA GLY A 198 26.76 -17.89 3.02
C GLY A 198 26.19 -19.23 2.56
N VAL A 199 24.88 -19.43 2.72
CA VAL A 199 24.16 -20.64 2.30
C VAL A 199 23.29 -20.29 1.10
N ASP A 200 23.16 -21.23 0.17
CA ASP A 200 22.28 -21.09 -0.98
C ASP A 200 20.81 -20.91 -0.56
N PRO A 201 20.04 -20.09 -1.28
CA PRO A 201 18.66 -19.79 -0.93
C PRO A 201 17.77 -21.03 -1.03
N THR A 202 17.13 -21.42 0.06
CA THR A 202 16.16 -22.52 0.02
C THR A 202 14.81 -22.06 -0.55
N GLY A 203 14.19 -22.93 -1.33
CA GLY A 203 12.82 -22.75 -1.82
C GLY A 203 12.65 -21.79 -2.99
N VAL A 204 13.73 -21.49 -3.73
CA VAL A 204 13.70 -20.76 -5.00
C VAL A 204 14.07 -21.70 -6.14
N ALA A 205 13.22 -21.78 -7.16
CA ALA A 205 13.47 -22.60 -8.34
C ALA A 205 12.93 -21.92 -9.60
N GLU A 206 13.55 -22.20 -10.74
CA GLU A 206 12.93 -21.96 -12.04
C GLU A 206 12.00 -23.12 -12.37
N VAL A 207 10.78 -22.82 -12.81
CA VAL A 207 9.76 -23.83 -13.09
C VAL A 207 9.56 -23.90 -14.60
N GLU A 208 9.51 -25.13 -15.14
CA GLU A 208 9.20 -25.34 -16.55
C GLU A 208 7.81 -24.79 -16.89
N VAL A 209 7.68 -24.27 -18.10
CA VAL A 209 6.43 -23.73 -18.59
C VAL A 209 5.52 -24.89 -19.01
N GLU A 210 4.89 -25.56 -18.05
CA GLU A 210 3.85 -26.56 -18.35
C GLU A 210 2.44 -25.94 -18.26
N ASP A 211 1.53 -26.41 -19.13
CA ASP A 211 0.13 -25.98 -19.17
C ASP A 211 -0.65 -26.30 -17.87
N ALA A 212 -0.07 -27.14 -16.98
CA ALA A 212 -0.73 -27.69 -15.79
C ALA A 212 -0.61 -26.83 -14.50
N ASP A 213 0.29 -25.85 -14.44
CA ASP A 213 0.56 -25.04 -13.23
C ASP A 213 -0.29 -23.74 -13.15
N GLY A 214 -1.31 -23.66 -14.01
CA GLY A 214 -2.35 -22.64 -13.92
C GLY A 214 -2.05 -21.31 -14.62
N GLY A 215 -1.05 -21.21 -15.51
CA GLY A 215 -1.03 -20.15 -16.54
C GLY A 215 -0.55 -18.74 -16.12
N VAL A 216 0.45 -18.61 -15.25
CA VAL A 216 1.10 -17.31 -14.98
C VAL A 216 1.88 -16.85 -16.23
N GLU A 217 1.60 -15.65 -16.74
CA GLU A 217 2.18 -15.17 -18.01
C GLU A 217 3.66 -14.79 -17.88
N GLY A 218 4.50 -15.25 -18.81
CA GLY A 218 5.94 -14.94 -18.85
C GLY A 218 6.71 -15.91 -19.76
N ALA A 219 7.86 -15.47 -20.27
CA ALA A 219 8.82 -16.29 -21.02
C ALA A 219 9.57 -17.27 -20.10
N ARG A 220 9.84 -16.85 -18.86
CA ARG A 220 10.42 -17.68 -17.79
C ARG A 220 9.58 -17.54 -16.52
N ARG A 221 9.68 -18.53 -15.62
CA ARG A 221 8.94 -18.55 -14.36
C ARG A 221 9.81 -18.92 -13.19
N TYR A 222 9.64 -18.20 -12.09
CA TYR A 222 10.31 -18.48 -10.83
C TYR A 222 9.28 -18.78 -9.77
N GLN A 223 9.51 -19.85 -9.02
CA GLN A 223 8.80 -20.13 -7.79
C GLN A 223 9.69 -19.74 -6.62
N SER A 224 9.13 -18.97 -5.69
CA SER A 224 9.71 -18.77 -4.37
C SER A 224 8.67 -19.09 -3.30
N THR A 225 8.87 -20.20 -2.59
CA THR A 225 7.90 -20.71 -1.62
C THR A 225 6.50 -20.91 -2.24
N SER A 226 5.51 -20.09 -1.89
CA SER A 226 4.15 -20.07 -2.44
C SER A 226 3.90 -18.95 -3.46
N MET A 227 4.92 -18.17 -3.81
CA MET A 227 4.85 -17.14 -4.86
C MET A 227 5.37 -17.70 -6.18
N THR A 228 4.62 -17.51 -7.25
CA THR A 228 5.04 -17.77 -8.64
C THR A 228 5.13 -16.45 -9.38
N VAL A 229 6.23 -16.21 -10.07
CA VAL A 229 6.51 -14.98 -10.81
C VAL A 229 6.83 -15.31 -12.25
N GLY A 230 6.08 -14.76 -13.19
CA GLY A 230 6.41 -14.78 -14.60
C GLY A 230 7.25 -13.56 -14.98
N VAL A 231 8.25 -13.77 -15.85
CA VAL A 231 9.12 -12.71 -16.37
C VAL A 231 9.23 -12.78 -17.87
N ASN A 232 9.49 -11.65 -18.53
CA ASN A 232 9.87 -11.63 -19.95
C ASN A 232 11.36 -11.94 -20.15
N ASP A 233 11.81 -11.92 -21.41
CA ASP A 233 13.21 -12.18 -21.79
C ASP A 233 14.22 -11.18 -21.19
N ASP A 234 13.75 -9.98 -20.85
CA ASP A 234 14.54 -8.93 -20.19
C ASP A 234 14.59 -9.08 -18.66
N GLY A 235 13.97 -10.13 -18.11
CA GLY A 235 13.88 -10.37 -16.67
C GLY A 235 12.95 -9.42 -15.92
N VAL A 236 12.06 -8.73 -16.62
CA VAL A 236 11.03 -7.85 -16.05
C VAL A 236 9.82 -8.68 -15.67
N ALA A 237 9.25 -8.46 -14.49
CA ALA A 237 8.03 -9.14 -14.04
C ALA A 237 6.84 -8.83 -14.96
N THR A 238 6.16 -9.88 -15.42
CA THR A 238 4.97 -9.81 -16.30
C THR A 238 3.71 -10.35 -15.65
N ALA A 239 3.84 -11.21 -14.65
CA ALA A 239 2.72 -11.70 -13.85
C ALA A 239 3.22 -12.24 -12.51
N LEU A 240 2.32 -12.31 -11.54
CA LEU A 240 2.57 -12.96 -10.26
C LEU A 240 1.31 -13.66 -9.76
N ARG A 241 1.54 -14.74 -9.02
CA ARG A 241 0.49 -15.46 -8.30
C ARG A 241 1.02 -15.90 -6.94
N GLY A 242 0.31 -15.52 -5.88
CA GLY A 242 0.67 -15.95 -4.53
C GLY A 242 0.32 -14.90 -3.46
N PRO A 243 0.88 -15.06 -2.25
CA PRO A 243 0.53 -14.19 -1.12
C PRO A 243 1.15 -12.79 -1.25
N LEU A 244 0.37 -11.74 -1.00
CA LEU A 244 0.88 -10.37 -0.93
C LEU A 244 1.64 -10.05 0.37
N GLY A 245 1.72 -11.02 1.30
CA GLY A 245 2.40 -10.91 2.59
C GLY A 245 1.45 -10.60 3.76
N LYS A 246 2.01 -10.45 4.98
CA LYS A 246 1.28 -10.03 6.19
C LYS A 246 1.17 -8.49 6.26
N GLY A 247 0.26 -7.99 7.08
CA GLY A 247 0.08 -6.54 7.32
C GLY A 247 -1.08 -5.88 6.55
N TYR A 248 -1.99 -6.67 5.97
CA TYR A 248 -3.21 -6.18 5.32
C TYR A 248 -4.41 -6.69 6.12
N GLY A 249 -5.24 -5.79 6.66
CA GLY A 249 -6.42 -6.19 7.46
C GLY A 249 -6.12 -6.85 8.81
N GLY A 250 -4.85 -6.86 9.24
CA GLY A 250 -4.35 -7.53 10.45
C GLY A 250 -3.63 -8.86 10.14
N ASP A 251 -2.91 -9.41 11.12
CA ASP A 251 -2.14 -10.66 10.98
C ASP A 251 -2.99 -11.92 10.73
N THR A 252 -4.32 -11.79 10.80
CA THR A 252 -5.30 -12.87 10.64
C THR A 252 -5.87 -12.97 9.22
N VAL A 253 -5.60 -12.00 8.34
CA VAL A 253 -6.15 -11.96 6.98
C VAL A 253 -5.10 -12.46 6.00
N LYS A 254 -5.47 -13.49 5.24
CA LYS A 254 -4.63 -14.00 4.15
C LYS A 254 -5.03 -13.27 2.86
N VAL A 255 -4.10 -12.54 2.27
CA VAL A 255 -4.31 -11.86 0.99
C VAL A 255 -3.46 -12.52 -0.09
N GLU A 256 -4.11 -12.98 -1.15
CA GLU A 256 -3.49 -13.59 -2.32
C GLU A 256 -3.83 -12.79 -3.57
N ALA A 257 -2.90 -12.79 -4.52
CA ALA A 257 -3.05 -12.10 -5.78
C ALA A 257 -2.79 -13.07 -6.94
N ASP A 258 -3.51 -12.85 -8.03
CA ASP A 258 -3.24 -13.43 -9.35
C ASP A 258 -3.34 -12.28 -10.36
N LEU A 259 -2.18 -11.70 -10.70
CA LEU A 259 -2.09 -10.43 -11.41
C LEU A 259 -1.15 -10.54 -12.60
N LYS A 260 -1.58 -9.98 -13.72
CA LYS A 260 -0.68 -9.48 -14.76
C LYS A 260 -0.08 -8.16 -14.30
N VAL A 261 1.17 -7.94 -14.69
CA VAL A 261 2.00 -6.84 -14.22
C VAL A 261 2.66 -6.20 -15.44
N ALA A 262 2.47 -4.90 -15.60
CA ALA A 262 3.11 -4.12 -16.65
C ALA A 262 3.79 -2.88 -16.03
N PRO A 263 5.10 -2.97 -15.71
CA PRO A 263 5.86 -1.81 -15.26
C PRO A 263 5.85 -0.70 -16.31
N LEU A 264 5.63 0.53 -15.87
CA LEU A 264 5.63 1.73 -16.70
C LEU A 264 6.95 2.49 -16.50
N ASP A 265 7.36 3.25 -17.51
CA ASP A 265 8.46 4.19 -17.42
C ASP A 265 8.00 5.58 -16.93
N ASP A 266 8.92 6.54 -16.93
CA ASP A 266 8.65 7.91 -16.47
C ASP A 266 7.56 8.59 -17.32
N ALA A 267 7.46 8.24 -18.61
CA ALA A 267 6.44 8.79 -19.51
C ALA A 267 5.05 8.23 -19.16
N GLY A 268 4.93 6.92 -18.96
CA GLY A 268 3.68 6.29 -18.52
C GLY A 268 3.22 6.80 -17.15
N MET A 269 4.15 7.03 -16.21
CA MET A 269 3.82 7.65 -14.92
C MET A 269 3.31 9.10 -15.07
N ARG A 270 3.88 9.89 -15.97
CA ARG A 270 3.40 11.27 -16.25
C ARG A 270 2.03 11.27 -16.93
N GLU A 271 1.78 10.31 -17.82
CA GLU A 271 0.48 10.12 -18.44
C GLU A 271 -0.59 9.78 -17.40
N PHE A 272 -0.27 8.87 -16.46
CA PHE A 272 -1.11 8.58 -15.29
C PHE A 272 -1.51 9.87 -14.56
N TYR A 273 -0.56 10.70 -14.15
CA TYR A 273 -0.87 11.91 -13.39
C TYR A 273 -1.66 12.94 -14.19
N SER A 274 -1.38 13.04 -15.50
CA SER A 274 -2.14 13.91 -16.41
C SER A 274 -3.60 13.46 -16.52
N SER A 275 -3.83 12.16 -16.70
CA SER A 275 -5.16 11.55 -16.75
C SER A 275 -5.91 11.70 -15.42
N ALA A 276 -5.28 11.29 -14.31
CA ALA A 276 -5.83 11.37 -12.96
C ALA A 276 -6.19 12.80 -12.56
N ARG A 277 -5.35 13.79 -12.89
CA ARG A 277 -5.67 15.20 -12.66
C ARG A 277 -6.87 15.64 -13.50
N THR A 278 -6.88 15.32 -14.79
CA THR A 278 -7.92 15.74 -15.73
C THR A 278 -9.29 15.16 -15.36
N SER A 279 -9.33 13.93 -14.82
CA SER A 279 -10.58 13.26 -14.45
C SER A 279 -11.31 13.92 -13.27
N VAL A 280 -10.61 14.67 -12.41
CA VAL A 280 -11.18 15.32 -11.20
C VAL A 280 -11.05 16.83 -11.15
N ALA A 281 -10.19 17.44 -11.98
CA ALA A 281 -10.02 18.88 -12.02
C ALA A 281 -11.34 19.58 -12.40
N GLY A 282 -11.89 20.37 -11.47
CA GLY A 282 -13.16 21.06 -11.65
C GLY A 282 -14.40 20.15 -11.64
N ALA A 283 -14.24 18.84 -11.42
CA ALA A 283 -15.34 17.93 -11.27
C ALA A 283 -16.10 18.21 -9.97
N LYS A 284 -17.44 18.12 -10.04
CA LYS A 284 -18.24 18.04 -8.81
C LYS A 284 -18.07 16.65 -8.24
N ILE A 285 -17.84 16.58 -6.93
CA ILE A 285 -17.61 15.33 -6.20
C ILE A 285 -18.75 15.12 -5.20
N GLY A 286 -19.39 13.96 -5.27
CA GLY A 286 -20.42 13.55 -4.33
C GLY A 286 -19.81 13.01 -3.04
N SER A 287 -20.65 12.76 -2.04
CA SER A 287 -20.26 12.00 -0.86
C SER A 287 -21.43 11.16 -0.39
N ARG A 288 -21.14 9.91 -0.04
CA ARG A 288 -22.06 9.02 0.69
C ARG A 288 -21.79 9.01 2.20
N GLU A 289 -20.72 9.68 2.60
CA GLU A 289 -20.22 9.77 3.98
C GLU A 289 -20.64 11.06 4.68
N ILE A 290 -21.44 11.91 4.01
CA ILE A 290 -22.01 13.11 4.62
C ILE A 290 -22.85 12.73 5.84
N VAL A 291 -22.61 13.43 6.94
CA VAL A 291 -23.39 13.33 8.17
C VAL A 291 -24.07 14.67 8.41
N VAL A 292 -25.39 14.64 8.55
CA VAL A 292 -26.18 15.78 8.99
C VAL A 292 -26.73 15.45 10.39
N PRO A 293 -26.35 16.23 11.43
CA PRO A 293 -26.96 16.11 12.75
C PRO A 293 -28.47 16.38 12.70
N ASP A 294 -29.20 16.02 13.76
CA ASP A 294 -30.62 16.30 13.86
C ASP A 294 -30.90 17.79 13.55
N PRO A 295 -31.70 18.09 12.50
CA PRO A 295 -31.97 19.46 12.10
C PRO A 295 -32.63 20.24 13.24
N GLY A 296 -32.03 21.38 13.60
CA GLY A 296 -32.65 22.33 14.52
C GLY A 296 -33.73 23.16 13.83
N GLY A 297 -34.43 24.01 14.59
CA GLY A 297 -35.41 24.95 14.06
C GLY A 297 -36.81 24.74 14.63
N GLY A 298 -37.83 25.16 13.88
CA GLY A 298 -39.20 25.15 14.38
C GLY A 298 -40.26 25.52 13.36
N LEU A 299 -41.51 25.29 13.77
CA LEU A 299 -42.71 25.70 13.08
C LEU A 299 -43.29 26.92 13.79
N ASP A 300 -43.41 28.03 13.07
CA ASP A 300 -44.08 29.24 13.55
C ASP A 300 -45.35 29.48 12.74
N CYS A 301 -46.51 29.37 13.39
CA CYS A 301 -47.83 29.62 12.80
C CYS A 301 -48.50 30.87 13.38
N GLY A 302 -47.72 31.86 13.83
CA GLY A 302 -48.21 33.14 14.35
C GLY A 302 -48.68 34.10 13.26
N GLY A 303 -49.80 33.82 12.59
CA GLY A 303 -50.42 34.77 11.64
C GLY A 303 -51.17 34.11 10.49
N ILE A 304 -51.16 34.75 9.31
CA ILE A 304 -51.79 34.25 8.07
C ILE A 304 -50.92 33.21 7.32
N ARG A 305 -49.80 32.79 7.93
CA ARG A 305 -48.83 31.85 7.37
C ARG A 305 -48.23 31.00 8.47
N CYS A 306 -47.99 29.73 8.15
CA CYS A 306 -47.06 28.88 8.87
C CYS A 306 -45.70 28.92 8.17
N VAL A 307 -44.64 29.25 8.89
CA VAL A 307 -43.25 29.23 8.42
C VAL A 307 -42.51 28.10 9.12
N ILE A 308 -41.96 27.20 8.32
CA ILE A 308 -41.08 26.14 8.79
C ILE A 308 -39.65 26.59 8.55
N THR A 309 -38.82 26.50 9.57
CA THR A 309 -37.40 26.83 9.50
C THR A 309 -36.59 25.63 9.98
N TYR A 310 -35.60 25.23 9.18
CA TYR A 310 -34.58 24.27 9.59
C TYR A 310 -33.20 24.91 9.56
N ASP A 311 -32.49 24.78 10.68
CA ASP A 311 -31.07 25.09 10.78
C ASP A 311 -30.28 23.79 10.56
N LEU A 312 -29.51 23.75 9.48
CA LEU A 312 -28.79 22.58 9.01
C LEU A 312 -27.29 22.79 9.13
N SER A 313 -26.58 21.70 9.43
CA SER A 313 -25.13 21.63 9.36
C SER A 313 -24.73 20.29 8.75
N ASN A 314 -23.54 20.22 8.16
CA ASN A 314 -23.00 18.95 7.69
C ASN A 314 -21.54 18.78 8.06
N THR A 315 -21.13 17.52 8.16
CA THR A 315 -19.74 17.08 8.12
C THR A 315 -19.62 16.12 6.95
N THR A 316 -18.72 16.41 6.02
CA THR A 316 -18.50 15.59 4.81
C THR A 316 -17.04 15.20 4.72
N PRO A 317 -16.64 14.07 5.33
CA PRO A 317 -15.25 13.59 5.29
C PRO A 317 -14.75 13.45 3.84
N GLY A 318 -13.47 13.79 3.63
CA GLY A 318 -12.82 13.70 2.32
C GLY A 318 -13.05 14.91 1.41
N LEU A 319 -13.96 15.83 1.74
CA LEU A 319 -14.22 17.05 0.96
C LEU A 319 -14.00 18.29 1.82
N GLU A 320 -13.27 19.26 1.30
CA GLU A 320 -12.89 20.49 2.02
C GLU A 320 -13.69 21.71 1.57
N ARG A 321 -14.23 21.68 0.35
CA ARG A 321 -14.93 22.79 -0.28
C ARG A 321 -16.05 22.31 -1.21
N GLY A 322 -16.88 23.25 -1.65
CA GLY A 322 -18.05 23.03 -2.49
C GLY A 322 -19.35 23.24 -1.72
N ALA A 323 -20.44 22.66 -2.22
CA ALA A 323 -21.79 22.94 -1.74
C ALA A 323 -22.61 21.66 -1.54
N VAL A 324 -23.58 21.73 -0.64
CA VAL A 324 -24.64 20.73 -0.47
C VAL A 324 -25.96 21.43 -0.75
N ALA A 325 -26.60 21.05 -1.85
CA ALA A 325 -27.94 21.52 -2.20
C ALA A 325 -28.98 20.80 -1.34
N ILE A 326 -29.95 21.55 -0.84
CA ILE A 326 -31.02 21.07 0.04
C ILE A 326 -32.34 21.30 -0.69
N ALA A 327 -33.10 20.22 -0.89
CA ALA A 327 -34.49 20.28 -1.32
C ALA A 327 -35.39 19.84 -0.16
N LEU A 328 -36.14 20.78 0.40
CA LEU A 328 -37.10 20.56 1.48
C LEU A 328 -38.50 20.43 0.88
N HIS A 329 -39.22 19.40 1.28
CA HIS A 329 -40.65 19.25 1.07
C HIS A 329 -41.32 19.01 2.42
N THR A 330 -42.29 19.83 2.80
CA THR A 330 -43.02 19.65 4.06
C THR A 330 -44.50 19.58 3.82
N SER A 331 -45.13 18.55 4.37
CA SER A 331 -46.59 18.45 4.49
C SER A 331 -47.05 18.85 5.89
N LEU A 332 -48.12 19.65 5.96
CA LEU A 332 -48.71 20.12 7.21
C LEU A 332 -50.06 19.44 7.43
N LYS A 333 -50.28 18.96 8.66
CA LYS A 333 -51.53 18.35 9.11
C LYS A 333 -52.06 19.03 10.35
N SER A 334 -53.37 19.23 10.43
CA SER A 334 -54.06 19.61 11.66
C SER A 334 -55.18 18.61 11.96
N ASN A 335 -55.23 18.11 13.20
CA ASN A 335 -56.18 17.07 13.62
C ASN A 335 -56.23 15.86 12.65
N GLY A 336 -55.07 15.47 12.12
CA GLY A 336 -54.91 14.36 11.16
C GLY A 336 -55.34 14.66 9.71
N ARG A 337 -55.83 15.87 9.40
CA ARG A 337 -56.20 16.28 8.04
C ARG A 337 -55.10 17.12 7.41
N ASP A 338 -54.81 16.88 6.13
CA ASP A 338 -53.87 17.70 5.36
C ASP A 338 -54.41 19.12 5.19
N ILE A 339 -53.58 20.10 5.57
CA ILE A 339 -53.93 21.53 5.49
C ILE A 339 -53.07 22.29 4.49
N GLY A 340 -52.00 21.67 3.97
CA GLY A 340 -51.18 22.21 2.90
C GLY A 340 -49.78 21.61 2.87
N SER A 341 -48.97 22.07 1.91
CA SER A 341 -47.56 21.71 1.79
C SER A 341 -46.74 22.90 1.29
N CYS A 342 -45.44 22.89 1.61
CA CYS A 342 -44.49 23.80 1.00
C CYS A 342 -43.21 23.10 0.57
N ASP A 343 -42.59 23.67 -0.45
CA ASP A 343 -41.25 23.33 -0.88
C ASP A 343 -40.28 24.47 -0.53
N GLY A 344 -39.08 24.12 -0.12
CA GLY A 344 -37.98 25.04 0.13
C GLY A 344 -36.72 24.54 -0.58
N ASN A 345 -35.87 25.46 -0.99
CA ASN A 345 -34.54 25.14 -1.46
C ASN A 345 -33.51 25.91 -0.65
N GLY A 346 -32.32 25.34 -0.55
CA GLY A 346 -31.21 25.94 0.17
C GLY A 346 -29.90 25.38 -0.31
N THR A 347 -28.83 26.04 0.10
CA THR A 347 -27.47 25.54 -0.12
C THR A 347 -26.69 25.78 1.15
N MET A 348 -25.92 24.79 1.58
CA MET A 348 -24.92 24.92 2.63
C MET A 348 -23.53 24.63 2.06
N PRO A 349 -22.48 25.33 2.49
CA PRO A 349 -21.12 24.90 2.18
C PRO A 349 -20.87 23.48 2.68
N VAL A 350 -19.98 22.75 2.02
CA VAL A 350 -19.39 21.53 2.58
C VAL A 350 -18.74 21.87 3.92
N ASN A 351 -18.98 21.05 4.95
CA ASN A 351 -18.56 21.29 6.34
C ASN A 351 -19.09 22.62 6.94
N GLY A 352 -20.20 23.12 6.38
CA GLY A 352 -20.80 24.40 6.72
C GLY A 352 -22.18 24.27 7.34
N ARG A 353 -22.84 25.43 7.47
CA ARG A 353 -24.20 25.56 8.00
C ARG A 353 -25.05 26.39 7.05
N SER A 354 -26.36 26.16 7.07
CA SER A 354 -27.32 26.99 6.36
C SER A 354 -28.69 26.91 7.02
N ARG A 355 -29.57 27.81 6.61
CA ARG A 355 -30.97 27.85 7.02
C ARG A 355 -31.83 27.66 5.78
N VAL A 356 -32.74 26.70 5.83
CA VAL A 356 -33.77 26.50 4.80
C VAL A 356 -35.13 26.80 5.40
N THR A 357 -35.96 27.53 4.67
CA THR A 357 -37.31 27.88 5.08
C THR A 357 -38.31 27.54 3.99
N CYS A 358 -39.52 27.19 4.39
CA CYS A 358 -40.68 27.20 3.50
C CYS A 358 -41.92 27.67 4.25
N SER A 359 -42.90 28.22 3.53
CA SER A 359 -44.08 28.80 4.15
C SER A 359 -45.36 28.39 3.42
N VAL A 360 -46.41 28.12 4.18
CA VAL A 360 -47.76 27.83 3.68
C VAL A 360 -48.73 28.88 4.19
N PRO A 361 -49.61 29.46 3.35
CA PRO A 361 -50.73 30.27 3.82
C PRO A 361 -51.60 29.47 4.80
N PHE A 362 -51.85 30.02 5.98
CA PHE A 362 -52.59 29.35 7.04
C PHE A 362 -53.34 30.38 7.88
N THR A 363 -54.66 30.25 7.99
CA THR A 363 -55.51 31.29 8.59
C THR A 363 -56.27 30.82 9.83
N GLN A 364 -55.95 29.64 10.37
CA GLN A 364 -56.65 29.06 11.51
C GLN A 364 -55.70 28.94 12.70
N ASN A 365 -56.19 29.13 13.94
CA ASN A 365 -55.41 28.75 15.13
C ASN A 365 -55.72 27.29 15.44
N ALA A 366 -54.84 26.37 15.04
CA ALA A 366 -55.00 24.95 15.33
C ALA A 366 -53.66 24.31 15.68
N ASP A 367 -53.69 23.17 16.36
CA ASP A 367 -52.50 22.34 16.53
C ASP A 367 -52.08 21.80 15.16
N VAL A 368 -50.91 22.23 14.71
CA VAL A 368 -50.34 21.87 13.40
C VAL A 368 -49.12 20.99 13.62
N ASN A 369 -49.12 19.84 12.95
CA ASN A 369 -47.98 18.95 12.85
C ASN A 369 -47.37 19.06 11.45
N ALA A 370 -46.04 19.05 11.38
CA ALA A 370 -45.28 19.06 10.14
C ALA A 370 -44.58 17.72 9.94
N ALA A 371 -44.65 17.18 8.72
CA ALA A 371 -43.82 16.06 8.28
C ALA A 371 -42.95 16.53 7.13
N SER A 372 -41.64 16.60 7.37
CA SER A 372 -40.66 17.14 6.43
C SER A 372 -39.79 16.05 5.83
N ARG A 373 -39.50 16.22 4.55
CA ARG A 373 -38.57 15.42 3.77
C ARG A 373 -37.52 16.34 3.17
N MET A 374 -36.26 16.13 3.53
CA MET A 374 -35.10 16.85 3.03
C MET A 374 -34.27 15.91 2.17
N THR A 375 -34.02 16.31 0.92
CA THR A 375 -33.11 15.59 0.03
C THR A 375 -31.85 16.43 -0.16
N LEU A 376 -30.69 15.82 0.10
CA LEU A 376 -29.38 16.46 0.05
C LEU A 376 -28.61 15.97 -1.18
N THR A 377 -28.05 16.90 -1.94
CA THR A 377 -27.14 16.60 -3.05
C THR A 377 -25.79 17.24 -2.76
N VAL A 378 -24.74 16.43 -2.65
CA VAL A 378 -23.39 16.90 -2.34
C VAL A 378 -22.65 17.18 -3.65
N ASP A 379 -22.18 18.42 -3.81
CA ASP A 379 -21.36 18.94 -4.91
C ASP A 379 -20.08 19.56 -4.34
N GLY A 380 -19.23 18.72 -3.77
CA GLY A 380 -17.88 19.08 -3.33
C GLY A 380 -16.91 19.25 -4.50
N GLU A 381 -15.69 19.70 -4.18
CA GLU A 381 -14.59 19.81 -5.13
C GLU A 381 -13.26 19.52 -4.43
N LEU A 382 -12.27 19.01 -5.16
CA LEU A 382 -10.89 19.01 -4.68
C LEU A 382 -10.29 20.41 -4.82
N ASP A 383 -9.40 20.80 -3.92
CA ASP A 383 -8.60 22.01 -4.07
C ASP A 383 -7.59 21.82 -5.23
N PRO A 384 -7.64 22.63 -6.31
CA PRO A 384 -6.75 22.51 -7.44
C PRO A 384 -5.29 22.79 -7.07
N ILE A 385 -5.03 23.66 -6.08
CA ILE A 385 -3.67 23.95 -5.64
C ILE A 385 -3.09 22.73 -4.92
N ALA A 386 -3.86 22.14 -4.00
CA ALA A 386 -3.46 20.92 -3.31
C ALA A 386 -3.31 19.73 -4.27
N LEU A 387 -4.20 19.61 -5.27
CA LEU A 387 -4.12 18.58 -6.31
C LEU A 387 -2.86 18.74 -7.15
N ASP A 388 -2.54 19.95 -7.62
CA ASP A 388 -1.34 20.23 -8.42
C ASP A 388 -0.07 19.96 -7.61
N ALA A 389 -0.05 20.34 -6.33
CA ALA A 389 1.07 20.06 -5.42
C ALA A 389 1.25 18.55 -5.20
N ALA A 390 0.16 17.79 -5.01
CA ALA A 390 0.21 16.34 -4.84
C ALA A 390 0.68 15.63 -6.12
N VAL A 391 0.22 16.06 -7.29
CA VAL A 391 0.69 15.56 -8.59
C VAL A 391 2.18 15.79 -8.76
N ALA A 392 2.66 17.00 -8.49
CA ALA A 392 4.08 17.33 -8.58
C ALA A 392 4.92 16.50 -7.59
N ALA A 393 4.44 16.32 -6.35
CA ALA A 393 5.10 15.48 -5.36
C ALA A 393 5.17 14.02 -5.81
N GLY A 394 4.07 13.46 -6.31
CA GLY A 394 4.00 12.10 -6.83
C GLY A 394 4.94 11.86 -8.02
N ILE A 395 5.01 12.82 -8.94
CA ILE A 395 5.99 12.84 -10.03
C ILE A 395 7.43 12.79 -9.50
N ASN A 396 7.78 13.63 -8.52
CA ASN A 396 9.14 13.67 -7.96
C ASN A 396 9.52 12.33 -7.28
N VAL A 397 8.56 11.66 -6.64
CA VAL A 397 8.75 10.33 -6.05
C VAL A 397 8.94 9.26 -7.14
N GLY A 398 8.19 9.36 -8.23
CA GLY A 398 8.34 8.53 -9.43
C GLY A 398 9.72 8.70 -10.09
N ASP A 399 10.14 9.93 -10.34
CA ASP A 399 11.44 10.25 -10.97
C ASP A 399 12.64 9.75 -10.16
N SER A 400 12.45 9.52 -8.86
CA SER A 400 13.45 8.96 -7.94
C SER A 400 13.17 7.52 -7.55
N SER A 401 12.29 6.77 -8.24
CA SER A 401 11.92 5.41 -7.84
C SER A 401 13.06 4.39 -7.89
N LYS A 402 14.06 4.62 -8.75
CA LYS A 402 15.19 3.72 -8.98
C LYS A 402 16.18 3.74 -7.82
N GLY A 403 16.66 2.57 -7.41
CA GLY A 403 17.70 2.42 -6.40
C GLY A 403 17.57 1.16 -5.53
N TRP A 404 16.56 0.34 -5.74
CA TRP A 404 16.38 -0.88 -4.97
C TRP A 404 17.43 -1.93 -5.33
N THR A 405 18.03 -2.50 -4.29
CA THR A 405 19.00 -3.59 -4.43
C THR A 405 18.85 -4.56 -3.28
N MET A 406 19.25 -5.80 -3.52
CA MET A 406 19.41 -6.76 -2.44
C MET A 406 20.61 -6.43 -1.55
N THR A 407 20.49 -6.87 -0.30
CA THR A 407 21.52 -6.88 0.72
C THR A 407 21.28 -8.06 1.68
N ALA A 408 22.18 -8.22 2.64
CA ALA A 408 22.00 -9.18 3.73
C ALA A 408 20.78 -8.81 4.60
N PRO A 409 19.93 -9.76 4.98
CA PRO A 409 18.80 -9.50 5.88
C PRO A 409 19.27 -9.12 7.28
N LYS A 410 18.37 -8.50 8.06
CA LYS A 410 18.60 -8.28 9.50
C LYS A 410 18.62 -9.62 10.25
N ALA A 411 19.51 -9.73 11.23
CA ALA A 411 19.82 -11.01 11.89
C ALA A 411 18.66 -11.62 12.67
N THR A 412 17.94 -10.79 13.45
CA THR A 412 16.85 -11.24 14.35
C THR A 412 15.49 -11.12 13.68
N GLU A 413 14.52 -11.96 14.07
CA GLU A 413 13.18 -11.89 13.51
C GLU A 413 12.45 -10.60 13.93
N GLU A 414 12.65 -10.12 15.15
CA GLU A 414 12.06 -8.87 15.63
C GLU A 414 12.50 -7.68 14.78
N ALA A 415 13.78 -7.61 14.42
CA ALA A 415 14.33 -6.57 13.56
C ALA A 415 13.80 -6.67 12.13
N ARG A 416 13.64 -7.89 11.59
CA ARG A 416 13.01 -8.10 10.27
C ARG A 416 11.53 -7.74 10.27
N ARG A 417 10.76 -8.15 11.29
CA ARG A 417 9.35 -7.78 11.48
C ARG A 417 9.19 -6.27 11.53
N PHE A 418 10.03 -5.60 12.32
CA PHE A 418 9.99 -4.15 12.45
C PHE A 418 10.32 -3.46 11.12
N ASN A 419 11.35 -3.93 10.40
CA ASN A 419 11.66 -3.43 9.06
C ASN A 419 10.46 -3.56 8.12
N ARG A 420 9.79 -4.72 8.08
CA ARG A 420 8.60 -4.92 7.24
C ARG A 420 7.45 -4.01 7.62
N GLN A 421 7.23 -3.78 8.93
CA GLN A 421 6.16 -2.91 9.41
C GLN A 421 6.36 -1.47 8.94
N ILE A 422 7.60 -0.98 8.92
CA ILE A 422 7.91 0.42 8.62
C ILE A 422 8.27 0.64 7.15
N ALA A 423 9.23 -0.11 6.62
CA ALA A 423 9.71 0.06 5.25
C ALA A 423 8.79 -0.58 4.20
N LEU A 424 7.86 -1.44 4.63
CA LEU A 424 6.95 -2.22 3.78
C LEU A 424 7.67 -3.13 2.77
N VAL A 425 8.96 -3.41 2.99
CA VAL A 425 9.77 -4.36 2.21
C VAL A 425 10.53 -5.29 3.15
N PRO A 426 10.88 -6.52 2.71
CA PRO A 426 11.73 -7.41 3.48
C PRO A 426 13.08 -6.78 3.78
N SER A 427 13.66 -7.14 4.92
CA SER A 427 14.91 -6.52 5.36
C SER A 427 16.07 -6.78 4.39
N GLY A 428 16.08 -7.86 3.60
CA GLY A 428 17.13 -8.10 2.60
C GLY A 428 17.07 -7.20 1.36
N TYR A 429 16.20 -6.18 1.35
CA TYR A 429 16.22 -5.11 0.36
C TYR A 429 16.57 -3.78 1.01
N VAL A 430 17.29 -2.96 0.26
CA VAL A 430 17.61 -1.58 0.61
C VAL A 430 17.43 -0.69 -0.61
N TYR A 431 17.08 0.56 -0.37
CA TYR A 431 17.04 1.59 -1.37
C TYR A 431 18.34 2.42 -1.30
N LYS A 432 19.14 2.38 -2.37
CA LYS A 432 20.43 3.07 -2.43
C LYS A 432 20.32 4.46 -3.04
N VAL A 433 20.96 5.43 -2.38
CA VAL A 433 21.27 6.74 -2.96
C VAL A 433 22.78 6.92 -2.91
N GLY A 434 23.43 6.88 -4.08
CA GLY A 434 24.87 6.72 -4.15
C GLY A 434 25.30 5.43 -3.44
N ASP A 435 26.26 5.54 -2.52
CA ASP A 435 26.79 4.40 -1.75
C ASP A 435 26.04 4.14 -0.43
N PHE A 436 25.07 4.99 -0.07
CA PHE A 436 24.31 4.83 1.16
C PHE A 436 23.03 4.02 0.94
N ALA A 437 22.78 3.08 1.85
CA ALA A 437 21.64 2.17 1.81
C ALA A 437 20.62 2.55 2.89
N PHE A 438 19.40 2.86 2.46
CA PHE A 438 18.23 3.07 3.31
C PHE A 438 17.40 1.79 3.39
N ASP A 439 16.76 1.55 4.53
CA ASP A 439 15.93 0.35 4.73
C ASP A 439 14.63 0.42 3.90
N GLY A 440 14.20 1.62 3.53
CA GLY A 440 13.10 1.81 2.60
C GLY A 440 12.79 3.26 2.27
N ARG A 441 11.61 3.48 1.69
CA ARG A 441 11.13 4.79 1.26
C ARG A 441 9.62 4.91 1.46
N GLU A 442 9.19 6.05 1.98
CA GLU A 442 7.78 6.41 2.18
C GLU A 442 7.10 6.84 0.89
N LYS A 443 5.75 6.92 0.93
CA LYS A 443 4.92 7.41 -0.18
C LYS A 443 5.27 8.85 -0.59
N ASP A 444 5.73 9.68 0.34
CA ASP A 444 6.15 11.07 0.11
C ASP A 444 7.62 11.20 -0.33
N GLY A 445 8.34 10.08 -0.48
CA GLY A 445 9.75 10.06 -0.85
C GLY A 445 10.74 10.16 0.31
N THR A 446 10.26 10.27 1.56
CA THR A 446 11.10 10.22 2.77
C THR A 446 11.87 8.92 2.83
N LEU A 447 13.16 9.01 3.12
CA LEU A 447 14.07 7.86 3.19
C LEU A 447 14.13 7.31 4.61
N LEU A 448 13.99 5.99 4.74
CA LEU A 448 13.77 5.32 6.01
C LEU A 448 15.02 4.61 6.51
N LEU A 449 15.31 4.79 7.79
CA LEU A 449 16.21 3.95 8.58
C LEU A 449 15.41 3.34 9.73
N THR A 450 15.30 2.03 9.76
CA THR A 450 14.46 1.31 10.71
C THR A 450 15.32 0.68 11.81
N HIS A 451 14.90 0.85 13.05
CA HIS A 451 15.64 0.40 14.23
C HIS A 451 14.70 -0.43 15.11
N GLY A 452 14.85 -1.75 15.04
CA GLY A 452 14.03 -2.71 15.78
C GLY A 452 14.23 -2.65 17.30
N PRO A 453 13.61 -3.55 18.06
CA PRO A 453 13.79 -3.60 19.51
C PRO A 453 15.24 -3.90 19.95
N GLY A 454 15.62 -3.41 21.13
CA GLY A 454 16.91 -3.71 21.77
C GLY A 454 17.83 -2.51 22.00
N TYR A 455 17.45 -1.31 21.55
CA TYR A 455 18.23 -0.08 21.75
C TYR A 455 18.01 0.51 23.15
N ASP A 456 16.84 0.32 23.75
CA ASP A 456 16.53 0.78 25.10
C ASP A 456 17.49 0.21 26.16
N ALA A 457 18.04 -0.99 25.91
CA ALA A 457 19.06 -1.61 26.75
C ALA A 457 20.37 -0.79 26.83
N HIS A 458 20.59 0.11 25.87
CA HIS A 458 21.76 0.98 25.75
C HIS A 458 21.45 2.44 26.10
N VAL A 459 20.26 2.74 26.62
CA VAL A 459 19.91 4.08 27.11
C VAL A 459 20.27 4.19 28.59
N ALA A 460 21.24 5.05 28.90
CA ALA A 460 21.71 5.31 30.26
C ALA A 460 20.60 5.94 31.13
N PRO A 461 20.71 5.86 32.48
CA PRO A 461 19.74 6.49 33.38
C PRO A 461 19.58 8.01 33.20
N SER A 462 20.59 8.68 32.63
CA SER A 462 20.55 10.10 32.27
C SER A 462 19.65 10.42 31.06
N GLY A 463 19.16 9.40 30.35
CA GLY A 463 18.34 9.53 29.15
C GLY A 463 19.11 9.63 27.85
N GLY A 464 20.44 9.68 27.88
CA GLY A 464 21.29 9.58 26.69
C GLY A 464 21.66 8.14 26.35
N LEU A 465 22.08 7.89 25.11
CA LEU A 465 22.72 6.62 24.74
C LEU A 465 24.05 6.45 25.47
N ASP A 466 24.37 5.22 25.86
CA ASP A 466 25.63 4.87 26.50
C ASP A 466 26.80 5.18 25.57
N PRO A 467 27.68 6.14 25.90
CA PRO A 467 28.82 6.48 25.05
C PRO A 467 29.88 5.37 24.97
N ALA A 468 29.87 4.40 25.90
CA ALA A 468 30.76 3.24 25.85
C ALA A 468 30.24 2.14 24.91
N TRP A 469 28.95 2.18 24.55
CA TRP A 469 28.38 1.25 23.58
C TRP A 469 28.77 1.67 22.15
N ALA A 470 29.46 0.77 21.43
CA ALA A 470 29.92 1.04 20.07
C ALA A 470 28.79 1.45 19.10
N GLY A 471 27.56 0.98 19.34
CA GLY A 471 26.39 1.35 18.53
C GLY A 471 26.04 2.85 18.60
N THR A 472 26.45 3.57 19.65
CA THR A 472 26.23 5.02 19.77
C THR A 472 26.93 5.79 18.63
N GLU A 473 28.20 5.49 18.36
CA GLU A 473 28.92 6.09 17.23
C GLU A 473 28.40 5.57 15.88
N GLN A 474 27.92 4.33 15.81
CA GLN A 474 27.32 3.80 14.58
C GLN A 474 26.02 4.53 14.21
N LEU A 475 25.16 4.83 15.17
CA LEU A 475 23.95 5.62 14.93
C LEU A 475 24.28 7.06 14.49
N LEU A 476 25.29 7.66 15.12
CA LEU A 476 25.74 9.01 14.77
C LEU A 476 26.33 9.07 13.35
N SER A 477 27.23 8.15 13.03
CA SER A 477 27.85 8.05 11.70
C SER A 477 26.81 7.70 10.64
N GLN A 478 25.87 6.80 10.92
CA GLN A 478 24.78 6.46 10.02
C GLN A 478 23.91 7.69 9.67
N ALA A 479 23.51 8.49 10.67
CA ALA A 479 22.73 9.70 10.42
C ALA A 479 23.52 10.74 9.61
N ARG A 480 24.82 10.90 9.89
CA ARG A 480 25.71 11.82 9.17
C ARG A 480 25.90 11.38 7.71
N ASP A 481 26.19 10.10 7.49
CA ASP A 481 26.38 9.51 6.17
C ASP A 481 25.10 9.56 5.34
N ALA A 482 23.95 9.25 5.95
CA ALA A 482 22.65 9.36 5.31
C ALA A 482 22.41 10.79 4.81
N ARG A 483 22.64 11.80 5.66
CA ARG A 483 22.51 13.22 5.28
C ARG A 483 23.49 13.59 4.17
N ASN A 484 24.74 13.15 4.27
CA ASN A 484 25.74 13.39 3.23
C ASN A 484 25.31 12.82 1.86
N ALA A 485 24.66 11.66 1.84
CA ALA A 485 24.26 10.99 0.61
C ALA A 485 23.09 11.68 -0.10
N VAL A 486 22.18 12.35 0.63
CA VAL A 486 20.88 12.78 0.08
C VAL A 486 20.63 14.28 0.17
N GLY A 487 21.54 15.03 0.81
CA GLY A 487 21.43 16.48 0.95
C GLY A 487 20.22 16.88 1.77
N ASP A 488 19.28 17.59 1.14
CA ASP A 488 18.08 18.14 1.77
C ASP A 488 16.87 17.20 1.69
N ARG A 489 17.00 16.02 1.07
CA ARG A 489 15.91 15.04 1.06
C ARG A 489 15.58 14.60 2.50
N PRO A 490 14.29 14.48 2.85
CA PRO A 490 13.90 14.11 4.21
C PRO A 490 14.35 12.68 4.54
N ILE A 491 14.94 12.54 5.72
CA ILE A 491 15.35 11.26 6.31
C ILE A 491 14.56 11.06 7.60
N ARG A 492 14.05 9.85 7.81
CA ARG A 492 13.40 9.46 9.06
C ARG A 492 14.06 8.22 9.64
N MET A 493 14.55 8.35 10.87
CA MET A 493 14.96 7.25 11.72
C MET A 493 13.77 6.82 12.59
N VAL A 494 13.28 5.62 12.37
CA VAL A 494 12.14 5.05 13.09
C VAL A 494 12.65 4.01 14.08
N PHE A 495 12.33 4.20 15.36
CA PHE A 495 12.71 3.28 16.44
C PHE A 495 11.49 2.56 17.00
N ALA A 496 11.65 1.27 17.31
CA ALA A 496 10.64 0.47 17.98
C ALA A 496 10.37 0.93 19.43
N GLU A 497 11.34 1.61 20.04
CA GLU A 497 11.36 1.93 21.46
C GLU A 497 11.46 3.44 21.67
N ALA A 498 10.56 4.00 22.48
CA ALA A 498 10.44 5.45 22.65
C ALA A 498 11.65 6.07 23.37
N ARG A 499 12.22 5.40 24.38
CA ARG A 499 13.38 5.92 25.10
C ARG A 499 14.61 5.98 24.20
N ALA A 500 14.82 4.97 23.35
CA ALA A 500 15.86 4.98 22.33
C ALA A 500 15.67 6.14 21.33
N ALA A 501 14.44 6.34 20.83
CA ALA A 501 14.14 7.45 19.93
C ALA A 501 14.48 8.82 20.56
N ASP A 502 14.09 9.02 21.82
CA ASP A 502 14.38 10.26 22.56
C ASP A 502 15.89 10.45 22.80
N ALA A 503 16.59 9.39 23.17
CA ALA A 503 18.03 9.40 23.39
C ALA A 503 18.80 9.71 22.09
N VAL A 504 18.39 9.13 20.96
CA VAL A 504 18.97 9.38 19.63
C VAL A 504 18.67 10.80 19.18
N ARG A 505 17.44 11.31 19.40
CA ARG A 505 17.13 12.72 19.10
C ARG A 505 18.05 13.66 19.87
N GLY A 506 18.28 13.41 21.15
CA GLY A 506 19.23 14.15 21.97
C GLY A 506 20.67 14.06 21.43
N LEU A 507 21.10 12.87 21.01
CA LEU A 507 22.41 12.62 20.42
C LEU A 507 22.62 13.42 19.11
N LEU A 508 21.64 13.42 18.21
CA LEU A 508 21.72 14.15 16.94
C LEU A 508 21.76 15.68 17.17
N ILE A 509 20.95 16.19 18.10
CA ILE A 509 20.94 17.61 18.50
C ILE A 509 22.31 18.02 19.06
N ALA A 510 22.85 17.24 19.99
CA ALA A 510 24.16 17.51 20.59
C ALA A 510 25.30 17.56 19.55
N ASN A 511 25.16 16.80 18.47
CA ASN A 511 26.12 16.73 17.37
C ASN A 511 25.76 17.61 16.17
N LYS A 512 24.75 18.47 16.28
CA LYS A 512 24.32 19.41 15.23
C LYS A 512 23.97 18.73 13.90
N ILE A 513 23.41 17.52 13.96
CA ILE A 513 22.86 16.84 12.78
C ILE A 513 21.40 17.27 12.65
N ALA A 514 21.11 18.07 11.62
CA ALA A 514 19.79 18.56 11.29
C ALA A 514 19.16 17.74 10.14
N ASN A 515 17.86 17.99 9.88
CA ASN A 515 17.08 17.37 8.79
C ASN A 515 17.00 15.83 8.83
N VAL A 516 17.15 15.25 10.02
CA VAL A 516 16.88 13.84 10.31
C VAL A 516 15.77 13.79 11.34
N GLU A 517 14.59 13.34 10.94
CA GLU A 517 13.47 13.13 11.84
C GLU A 517 13.68 11.84 12.63
N VAL A 518 13.46 11.89 13.95
CA VAL A 518 13.52 10.70 14.82
C VAL A 518 12.16 10.47 15.44
N VAL A 519 11.55 9.32 15.14
CA VAL A 519 10.22 8.95 15.62
C VAL A 519 10.22 7.59 16.31
N ALA A 520 9.26 7.39 17.21
CA ALA A 520 9.03 6.12 17.89
C ALA A 520 7.71 5.51 17.40
N LEU A 521 7.76 4.28 16.92
CA LEU A 521 6.58 3.49 16.54
C LEU A 521 6.77 2.07 17.10
N PRO A 522 5.92 1.58 18.02
CA PRO A 522 6.11 0.26 18.60
C PRO A 522 5.94 -0.85 17.56
N LEU A 523 6.70 -1.93 17.73
CA LEU A 523 6.45 -3.17 17.01
C LEU A 523 5.05 -3.69 17.36
N TYR A 524 4.23 -3.97 16.35
CA TYR A 524 2.92 -4.59 16.57
C TYR A 524 3.09 -6.03 17.07
N ALA A 525 2.27 -6.42 18.04
CA ALA A 525 2.31 -7.72 18.70
C ALA A 525 2.05 -8.86 17.72
#